data_AF-A0ABD5SV02-F1
#
_entry.id   AF-A0ABD5SV02-F1
#
_cell.length_a   1.000
_cell.length_b   1.000
_cell.length_c   1.000
_cell.angle_alpha   90.00
_cell.angle_beta   90.00
_cell.angle_gamma   90.00
#
_symmetry.space_group_name_H-M   'P 1'
#
loop_
_entity.id
_entity.type
_entity.pdbx_description
1 polymer ?
#
loop_
_entity_poly.entity_id
_entity_poly.type
_entity_poly.pdbx_seq_one_letter_code
_entity_poly.pdbx_strand_id
1 'polypeptide(L)' 'AVVEAVTEVRDGLGLPSRLRDVDGPEPEAFTAVAEAILNDAFMANAPPGLEPTVDEIEGVLERAW' A
#
# COMPACT_ATOMS: atom_id res chain seq x y z
N ALA A 1 4.18 -3.23 18.18
CA ALA A 1 2.91 -3.20 18.91
C ALA A 1 1.69 -3.18 17.97
N VAL A 2 1.26 -2.04 17.41
CA VAL A 2 0.01 -2.00 16.60
C VAL A 2 0.11 -2.79 15.29
N VAL A 3 1.22 -2.64 14.56
CA VAL A 3 1.43 -3.36 13.27
C VAL A 3 1.45 -4.88 13.47
N GLU A 4 2.06 -5.35 14.56
CA GLU A 4 2.08 -6.78 14.92
C GLU A 4 0.66 -7.29 15.20
N ALA A 5 -0.13 -6.55 15.99
CA ALA A 5 -1.53 -6.92 16.26
C ALA A 5 -2.38 -6.98 14.99
N VAL A 6 -2.18 -6.06 14.04
CA VAL A 6 -2.87 -6.10 12.73
C VAL A 6 -2.44 -7.31 11.91
N THR A 7 -1.15 -7.66 11.97
CA THR A 7 -0.59 -8.83 11.29
C THR A 7 -1.20 -10.13 11.84
N GLU A 8 -1.30 -10.26 13.17
CA GLU A 8 -1.94 -11.40 13.82
C GLU A 8 -3.41 -11.56 13.39
N VAL A 9 -4.16 -10.46 13.28
CA VAL A 9 -5.56 -10.50 12.80
C VAL A 9 -5.63 -10.94 11.34
N ARG A 10 -4.79 -10.39 10.44
CA ARG A 10 -4.73 -10.79 9.02
C ARG A 10 -4.48 -12.29 8.89
N ASP A 11 -3.49 -12.79 9.63
CA ASP A 11 -3.06 -14.19 9.59
C ASP A 11 -4.13 -15.11 10.18
N GLY A 12 -4.79 -14.71 11.28
CA GLY A 12 -5.89 -15.46 11.89
C GLY A 12 -7.13 -15.57 10.99
N LEU A 13 -7.34 -14.62 10.08
CA LEU A 13 -8.39 -14.67 9.05
C LEU A 13 -7.97 -15.42 7.78
N GLY A 14 -6.69 -15.82 7.67
CA GLY A 14 -6.15 -16.50 6.49
C GLY A 14 -6.13 -15.63 5.23
N LEU A 15 -5.98 -14.31 5.39
CA LEU A 15 -5.92 -13.39 4.25
C LEU A 15 -4.55 -13.41 3.58
N PRO A 16 -4.46 -13.12 2.26
CA PRO A 16 -3.19 -12.93 1.58
C PRO A 16 -2.32 -11.86 2.25
N SER A 17 -1.01 -12.09 2.27
CA SER A 17 -0.04 -11.20 2.94
C SER A 17 0.73 -10.31 1.95
N ARG A 18 0.58 -10.54 0.65
CA ARG A 18 1.25 -9.80 -0.42
C ARG A 18 0.31 -9.50 -1.58
N LEU A 19 0.66 -8.48 -2.35
CA LEU A 19 -0.09 -8.07 -3.54
C LEU A 19 -0.10 -9.14 -4.64
N ARG A 20 1.00 -9.87 -4.86
CA ARG A 20 1.04 -10.93 -5.90
C ARG A 20 0.13 -12.13 -5.63
N ASP A 21 -0.42 -12.22 -4.42
CA ASP A 21 -1.31 -13.31 -4.01
C ASP A 21 -2.79 -12.95 -4.24
N VAL A 22 -3.07 -11.79 -4.86
CA VAL A 22 -4.41 -11.35 -5.29
C VAL A 22 -4.40 -10.96 -6.78
N ASP A 23 -5.57 -10.64 -7.32
CA ASP A 23 -5.72 -10.22 -8.72
C ASP A 23 -5.27 -8.76 -8.91
N GLY A 24 -3.97 -8.59 -9.18
CA GLY A 24 -3.31 -7.33 -9.55
C GLY A 24 -2.76 -6.49 -8.39
N PRO A 25 -2.26 -5.27 -8.67
CA PRO A 25 -1.63 -4.85 -9.93
C PRO A 25 -0.26 -5.54 -10.10
N GLU A 26 0.19 -5.77 -11.34
CA GLU A 26 1.57 -6.24 -11.59
C GLU A 26 2.59 -5.08 -11.41
N PRO A 27 3.88 -5.38 -11.17
CA PRO A 27 4.90 -4.36 -10.92
C PRO A 27 4.99 -3.28 -12.02
N GLU A 28 4.75 -3.64 -13.28
CA GLU A 28 4.78 -2.68 -14.40
C GLU A 28 3.70 -1.59 -14.29
N ALA A 29 2.67 -1.79 -13.47
CA ALA A 29 1.61 -0.83 -13.23
C ALA A 29 1.85 0.03 -11.97
N PHE A 30 2.89 -0.23 -11.16
CA PHE A 30 3.05 0.43 -9.86
C PHE A 30 3.21 1.93 -9.95
N THR A 31 3.94 2.46 -10.94
CA THR A 31 4.06 3.91 -11.14
C THR A 31 2.69 4.56 -11.39
N ALA A 32 1.86 3.96 -12.26
CA ALA A 32 0.52 4.48 -12.54
C ALA A 32 -0.40 4.38 -11.31
N VAL A 33 -0.26 3.33 -10.50
CA VAL A 33 -1.00 3.17 -9.24
C VAL A 33 -0.54 4.23 -8.21
N ALA A 34 0.77 4.48 -8.10
CA ALA A 34 1.31 5.48 -7.20
C ALA A 34 0.87 6.90 -7.57
N GLU A 35 0.83 7.24 -8.86
CA GLU A 35 0.24 8.49 -9.34
C GLU A 35 -1.25 8.58 -9.03
N ALA A 36 -2.01 7.49 -9.19
CA ALA A 36 -3.43 7.46 -8.86
C ALA A 36 -3.67 7.67 -7.34
N ILE A 37 -2.87 7.04 -6.49
CA ILE A 37 -2.91 7.22 -5.03
C ILE A 37 -2.63 8.67 -4.66
N LEU A 38 -1.57 9.27 -5.21
CA LEU A 38 -1.18 10.64 -4.87
C LEU A 38 -2.26 11.67 -5.29
N ASN A 39 -3.01 11.38 -6.35
CA ASN A 39 -4.12 12.20 -6.83
C ASN A 39 -5.48 11.84 -6.20
N ASP A 40 -5.55 10.85 -5.30
CA ASP A 40 -6.79 10.45 -4.67
C ASP A 40 -7.31 11.53 -3.69
N ALA A 41 -8.61 11.78 -3.68
CA ALA A 41 -9.22 12.78 -2.81
C ALA A 41 -9.01 12.50 -1.32
N PHE A 42 -8.77 11.24 -0.93
CA PHE A 42 -8.43 10.87 0.45
C PHE A 42 -7.04 11.29 0.88
N MET A 43 -6.14 11.67 -0.04
CA MET A 43 -4.85 12.29 0.34
C MET A 43 -5.05 13.59 1.12
N ALA A 44 -6.20 14.26 0.97
CA ALA A 44 -6.57 15.40 1.81
C ALA A 44 -6.70 15.06 3.32
N ASN A 45 -6.87 13.77 3.66
CA ASN A 45 -6.94 13.27 5.04
C ASN A 45 -5.61 12.71 5.54
N ALA A 46 -4.52 12.81 4.77
CA ALA A 46 -3.21 12.35 5.21
C ALA A 46 -2.82 13.01 6.54
N PRO A 47 -2.14 12.27 7.45
CA PRO A 47 -1.68 12.83 8.70
C PRO A 47 -0.74 14.02 8.46
N PRO A 48 -0.74 15.02 9.37
CA PRO A 48 0.14 16.18 9.23
C PRO A 48 1.60 15.78 9.06
N GLY A 49 2.27 16.37 8.08
CA GLY A 49 3.68 16.10 7.77
C GLY A 49 3.93 14.89 6.87
N LEU A 50 2.88 14.21 6.39
CA LEU A 50 3.00 13.20 5.34
C LEU A 50 2.75 13.84 3.97
N GLU A 51 3.83 14.13 3.26
CA GLU A 51 3.82 14.64 1.88
C GLU A 51 4.56 13.64 0.98
N PRO A 52 3.95 12.48 0.66
CA PRO A 52 4.64 11.42 -0.03
C PRO A 52 4.84 11.76 -1.50
N THR A 53 5.92 11.23 -2.06
CA THR A 53 6.20 11.26 -3.50
C THR A 53 5.70 9.98 -4.19
N VAL A 54 5.59 10.01 -5.51
CA VAL A 54 5.28 8.82 -6.32
C VAL A 54 6.29 7.70 -6.04
N ASP A 55 7.59 8.00 -6.02
CA ASP A 55 8.66 7.05 -5.75
C ASP A 55 8.55 6.39 -4.36
N GLU A 56 8.17 7.16 -3.34
CA GLU A 56 7.97 6.62 -1.98
C GLU A 56 6.76 5.69 -1.89
N ILE A 57 5.69 6.01 -2.62
CA ILE A 57 4.49 5.16 -2.71
C ILE A 57 4.82 3.88 -3.50
N GLU A 58 5.51 4.00 -4.64
CA GLU A 58 5.97 2.86 -5.44
C GLU A 58 6.83 1.91 -4.60
N GLY A 59 7.79 2.44 -3.83
CA GLY A 59 8.59 1.63 -2.91
C GLY A 59 7.77 0.90 -1.84
N VAL A 60 6.60 1.41 -1.43
CA VAL A 60 5.66 0.67 -0.56
C VAL A 60 5.02 -0.48 -1.31
N LEU A 61 4.56 -0.26 -2.55
CA LEU A 61 3.97 -1.29 -3.40
C LEU A 61 4.98 -2.42 -3.68
N GLU A 62 6.23 -2.09 -3.99
CA GLU A 62 7.33 -3.05 -4.18
C GLU A 62 7.60 -3.89 -2.93
N ARG A 63 7.58 -3.29 -1.73
CA ARG A 63 7.75 -4.04 -0.48
C ARG A 63 6.56 -4.94 -0.15
N ALA A 64 5.37 -4.57 -0.63
CA ALA A 64 4.14 -5.32 -0.41
C ALA A 64 3.91 -6.44 -1.46
N TRP A 65 4.71 -6.49 -2.52
CA TRP A 65 4.64 -7.48 -3.60
C TRP A 65 5.26 -8.83 -3.23
#